data_AF-A0A1I7SJR0-F1
#
_entry.id   AF-A0A1I7SJR0-F1
#
_cell.length_a   1.000
_cell.length_b   1.000
_cell.length_c   1.000
_cell.angle_alpha   90.00
_cell.angle_beta   90.00
_cell.angle_gamma   90.00
#
_symmetry.space_group_name_H-M   'P 1'
#
loop_
_entity.id
_entity.type
_entity.pdbx_description
1 polymer ?
#
loop_
_entity_poly.entity_id
_entity_poly.type
_entity_poly.pdbx_seq_one_letter_code
_entity_poly.pdbx_strand_id
1 'polypeptide(L)'
;LAVILDTWAKKCDDVLVFTDAPLEYDVPHVYFPMMNTRDHSWEKIRRVFRFAFEDMEKKYDWYLRADDDAYVLVDNARTLVKEHDPEKPAVLGYRWGFFEVGAGSSGS
;
A
#
# COMPACT_ATOMS: atom_id res chain seq x y z
N LEU A 1 0.61 11.89 9.77
CA LEU A 1 -0.77 11.37 9.83
C LEU A 1 -1.86 12.45 9.72
N ALA A 2 -1.97 13.41 10.64
CA ALA A 2 -3.06 14.41 10.62
C ALA A 2 -3.20 15.14 9.26
N VAL A 3 -2.07 15.55 8.65
CA VAL A 3 -2.06 16.18 7.31
C VAL A 3 -2.61 15.25 6.23
N ILE A 4 -2.30 13.95 6.29
CA ILE A 4 -2.81 12.96 5.32
C ILE A 4 -4.33 12.86 5.43
N LEU A 5 -4.82 12.67 6.66
CA LEU A 5 -6.25 12.58 6.97
C LEU A 5 -7.01 13.86 6.63
N ASP A 6 -6.36 15.03 6.73
CA ASP A 6 -6.97 16.31 6.39
C ASP A 6 -6.95 16.65 4.88
N THR A 7 -6.17 15.91 4.08
CA THR A 7 -5.94 16.21 2.66
C THR A 7 -6.45 15.11 1.73
N TRP A 8 -5.55 14.34 1.12
CA TRP A 8 -5.87 13.43 0.02
C TRP A 8 -6.64 12.20 0.48
N ALA A 9 -6.48 11.78 1.74
CA ALA A 9 -7.19 10.63 2.30
C ALA A 9 -8.71 10.82 2.33
N LYS A 10 -9.20 12.08 2.42
CA LYS A 10 -10.64 12.42 2.34
C LYS A 10 -11.28 12.07 0.99
N LYS A 11 -10.46 11.88 -0.06
CA LYS A 11 -10.94 11.52 -1.39
C LYS A 11 -10.98 10.00 -1.62
N CYS A 12 -10.43 9.21 -0.69
CA CYS A 12 -10.49 7.76 -0.73
C CYS A 12 -11.88 7.28 -0.29
N ASP A 13 -12.30 6.11 -0.76
CA ASP A 13 -13.57 5.50 -0.32
C ASP A 13 -13.48 4.99 1.13
N ASP A 14 -12.28 4.57 1.53
CA ASP A 14 -11.95 4.14 2.89
C ASP A 14 -10.44 4.29 3.12
N VAL A 15 -10.04 4.39 4.38
CA VAL A 15 -8.66 4.63 4.80
C VAL A 15 -8.38 3.79 6.04
N LEU A 16 -7.31 3.00 6.00
CA LEU A 16 -6.83 2.23 7.14
C LEU A 16 -5.37 2.55 7.41
N VAL A 17 -5.06 2.94 8.64
CA VAL A 17 -3.70 3.31 9.06
C VAL A 17 -3.04 2.13 9.75
N PHE A 18 -1.82 1.77 9.35
CA PHE A 18 -1.01 0.78 10.05
C PHE A 18 0.08 1.50 10.84
N THR A 19 0.12 1.31 12.15
CA THR A 19 0.97 2.10 13.05
C THR A 19 1.51 1.26 14.20
N ASP A 20 2.70 1.59 14.69
CA ASP A 20 3.30 1.05 15.92
C ASP A 20 3.16 2.03 17.10
N ALA A 21 2.42 3.13 16.92
CA ALA A 21 2.00 4.06 17.96
C ALA A 21 0.48 4.03 18.14
N PRO A 22 -0.02 4.17 19.39
CA PRO A 22 -1.46 4.29 19.63
C PRO A 22 -2.01 5.56 18.97
N LEU A 23 -3.20 5.47 18.37
CA LEU A 23 -3.92 6.59 17.77
C LEU A 23 -5.26 6.79 18.47
N GLU A 24 -5.84 7.97 18.24
CA GLU A 24 -7.20 8.30 18.68
C GLU A 24 -8.22 7.30 18.10
N TYR A 25 -9.31 7.05 18.84
CA TYR A 25 -10.30 6.03 18.51
C TYR A 25 -11.06 6.30 17.20
N ASP A 26 -11.12 7.56 16.77
CA ASP A 26 -11.81 7.98 15.55
C ASP A 26 -11.00 7.76 14.27
N VAL A 27 -9.71 7.43 14.37
CA VAL A 27 -8.87 7.08 13.23
C VAL A 27 -8.95 5.57 12.99
N PRO A 28 -9.43 5.09 11.83
CA PRO A 28 -9.40 3.66 11.52
C PRO A 28 -7.94 3.20 11.42
N HIS A 29 -7.51 2.35 12.35
CA HIS A 29 -6.12 1.90 12.41
C HIS A 29 -5.96 0.48 12.93
N VAL A 30 -4.85 -0.14 12.51
CA VAL A 30 -4.33 -1.39 13.07
C VAL A 30 -3.04 -1.06 13.82
N TYR A 31 -3.07 -1.31 15.13
CA TYR A 31 -1.96 -1.06 16.02
C TYR A 31 -1.05 -2.29 16.16
N PHE A 32 0.24 -2.12 15.86
CA PHE A 32 1.27 -3.15 15.94
C PHE A 32 2.39 -2.76 16.92
N PRO A 33 2.19 -2.92 18.24
CA PRO A 33 3.14 -2.46 19.27
C PRO A 33 4.54 -3.08 19.16
N MET A 34 4.64 -4.28 18.59
CA MET A 34 5.89 -5.04 18.48
C MET A 34 6.77 -4.65 17.29
N MET A 35 6.38 -3.66 16.48
CA MET A 35 7.12 -3.29 15.26
C MET A 35 7.87 -1.96 15.35
N ASN A 36 8.20 -1.51 16.56
CA ASN A 36 8.87 -0.22 16.79
C ASN A 36 10.35 -0.15 16.33
N THR A 37 10.96 -1.25 15.91
CA THR A 37 12.35 -1.26 15.41
C THR A 37 12.40 -1.17 13.88
N ARG A 38 13.36 -0.36 13.37
CA ARG A 38 13.55 -0.11 11.92
C ARG A 38 13.85 -1.39 11.13
N ASP A 39 14.45 -2.37 11.80
CA ASP A 39 14.86 -3.67 11.21
C ASP A 39 13.68 -4.58 10.86
N HIS A 40 12.44 -4.18 11.14
CA HIS A 40 11.22 -4.92 10.80
C HIS A 40 10.44 -4.36 9.61
N SER A 41 11.02 -3.46 8.81
CA SER A 41 10.32 -2.83 7.67
C SER A 41 9.69 -3.82 6.69
N TRP A 42 10.38 -4.93 6.37
CA TRP A 42 9.83 -5.98 5.51
C TRP A 42 8.70 -6.76 6.21
N GLU A 43 8.85 -7.07 7.49
CA GLU A 43 7.81 -7.74 8.28
C GLU A 43 6.56 -6.86 8.43
N LYS A 44 6.72 -5.54 8.55
CA LYS A 44 5.61 -4.57 8.50
C LYS A 44 4.82 -4.72 7.20
N ILE A 45 5.53 -4.67 6.06
CA ILE A 45 4.92 -4.81 4.73
C ILE A 45 4.17 -6.14 4.60
N ARG A 46 4.78 -7.27 5.00
CA ARG A 46 4.13 -8.60 4.94
C ARG A 46 2.85 -8.67 5.76
N ARG A 47 2.83 -8.08 6.95
CA ARG A 47 1.65 -8.07 7.82
C ARG A 47 0.54 -7.20 7.25
N VAL A 48 0.88 -6.03 6.70
CA VAL A 48 -0.09 -5.15 6.01
C VAL A 48 -0.73 -5.89 4.84
N PHE A 49 0.07 -6.53 3.99
CA PHE A 49 -0.46 -7.28 2.85
C PHE A 49 -1.26 -8.51 3.28
N ARG A 50 -0.84 -9.22 4.34
CA ARG A 50 -1.62 -10.34 4.88
C ARG A 50 -2.97 -9.87 5.40
N PHE A 51 -3.01 -8.79 6.18
CA PHE A 51 -4.27 -8.20 6.67
C PHE A 51 -5.17 -7.77 5.50
N ALA A 52 -4.61 -7.07 4.51
CA ALA A 52 -5.38 -6.67 3.32
C ALA A 52 -5.92 -7.89 2.56
N PHE A 53 -5.14 -8.97 2.46
CA PHE A 53 -5.54 -10.18 1.75
C PHE A 53 -6.59 -11.00 2.52
N GLU A 54 -6.42 -11.20 3.83
CA GLU A 54 -7.30 -12.05 4.64
C GLU A 54 -8.57 -11.33 5.09
N ASP A 55 -8.46 -10.06 5.49
CA ASP A 55 -9.55 -9.32 6.16
C ASP A 55 -10.27 -8.33 5.25
N MET A 56 -9.67 -7.92 4.13
CA MET A 56 -10.30 -7.00 3.17
C MET A 56 -10.76 -7.67 1.87
N GLU A 57 -10.53 -8.98 1.71
CA GLU A 57 -10.87 -9.70 0.48
C GLU A 57 -12.34 -9.44 0.07
N LYS A 58 -12.51 -8.88 -1.13
CA LYS A 58 -13.80 -8.54 -1.79
C LYS A 58 -14.54 -7.27 -1.32
N LYS A 59 -13.94 -6.41 -0.49
CA LYS A 59 -14.59 -5.12 -0.16
C LYS A 59 -14.41 -4.06 -1.28
N TYR A 60 -13.24 -4.03 -1.90
CA TYR A 60 -12.86 -3.06 -2.92
C TYR A 60 -12.22 -3.71 -4.15
N ASP A 61 -12.39 -3.06 -5.31
CA ASP A 61 -11.76 -3.45 -6.57
C ASP A 61 -10.26 -3.13 -6.60
N TRP A 62 -9.85 -2.04 -5.94
CA TRP A 62 -8.48 -1.53 -5.96
C TRP A 62 -8.02 -1.12 -4.56
N TYR A 63 -6.80 -1.52 -4.21
CA TYR A 63 -6.14 -1.14 -2.96
C TYR A 63 -4.91 -0.29 -3.27
N LEU A 64 -4.77 0.81 -2.53
CA LEU A 64 -3.62 1.69 -2.62
C LEU A 64 -2.85 1.63 -1.30
N ARG A 65 -1.55 1.33 -1.38
CA ARG A 65 -0.60 1.54 -0.28
C ARG A 65 0.12 2.87 -0.49
N ALA A 66 0.23 3.67 0.57
CA ALA A 66 1.09 4.85 0.63
C ALA A 66 1.78 4.92 2.00
N ASP A 67 3.02 5.42 2.02
CA ASP A 67 3.75 5.71 3.25
C ASP A 67 3.39 7.11 3.79
N ASP A 68 3.83 7.46 5.00
CA ASP A 68 3.44 8.69 5.69
C ASP A 68 4.10 9.97 5.15
N ASP A 69 5.04 9.83 4.23
CA ASP A 69 5.72 10.88 3.48
C ASP A 69 5.19 11.05 2.04
N ALA A 70 4.15 10.31 1.67
CA ALA A 70 3.56 10.37 0.33
C ALA A 70 2.37 11.37 0.22
N TYR A 71 2.19 11.92 -0.98
CA TYR A 71 0.99 12.68 -1.36
C TYR A 71 0.39 12.09 -2.64
N VAL A 72 -0.90 11.75 -2.60
CA VAL A 72 -1.59 11.07 -3.70
C VAL A 72 -2.61 11.98 -4.35
N LEU A 73 -2.52 12.11 -5.67
CA LEU A 73 -3.60 12.69 -6.49
C LEU A 73 -4.66 11.61 -6.74
N VAL A 74 -5.58 11.42 -5.78
CA VAL A 74 -6.58 10.33 -5.81
C VAL A 74 -7.42 10.32 -7.08
N ASP A 75 -7.78 11.49 -7.63
CA ASP A 75 -8.56 11.58 -8.87
C ASP A 75 -7.79 11.02 -10.09
N ASN A 76 -6.47 11.23 -10.12
CA ASN A 76 -5.60 10.67 -11.15
C ASN A 76 -5.42 9.15 -10.95
N ALA A 77 -5.27 8.70 -9.70
CA ALA A 77 -5.21 7.27 -9.38
C ALA A 77 -6.50 6.55 -9.79
N ARG A 78 -7.68 7.13 -9.55
CA ARG A 78 -8.98 6.61 -10.00
C ARG A 78 -9.06 6.53 -11.52
N THR A 79 -8.52 7.52 -12.22
CA THR A 79 -8.48 7.51 -13.69
C THR A 79 -7.59 6.37 -14.20
N LEU A 80 -6.41 6.18 -13.60
CA LEU A 80 -5.49 5.10 -13.97
C LEU A 80 -6.11 3.71 -13.83
N VAL A 81 -6.79 3.43 -12.71
CA VAL A 81 -7.37 2.11 -12.46
C VAL A 81 -8.61 1.83 -13.32
N LYS A 82 -9.33 2.86 -13.78
CA LYS A 82 -10.49 2.70 -14.70
C LYS A 82 -10.12 2.12 -16.07
N GLU A 83 -8.86 2.21 -16.46
CA GLU A 83 -8.36 1.65 -17.71
C GLU A 83 -8.07 0.14 -17.62
N HIS A 84 -8.24 -0.46 -16.43
CA HIS A 84 -7.91 -1.84 -16.13
C HIS A 84 -9.16 -2.62 -15.70
N ASP A 85 -9.17 -3.93 -15.99
CA ASP A 85 -10.23 -4.85 -15.58
C ASP A 85 -10.00 -5.29 -14.13
N PRO A 86 -10.88 -4.94 -13.16
CA PRO A 86 -10.68 -5.26 -11.75
C PRO A 86 -10.74 -6.77 -11.45
N GLU A 87 -11.34 -7.57 -12.34
CA GLU A 87 -11.38 -9.03 -12.21
C GLU A 87 -10.06 -9.69 -12.65
N LYS A 88 -9.16 -8.92 -13.27
CA LYS A 88 -7.83 -9.40 -13.68
C LYS A 88 -6.76 -8.93 -12.69
N PRO A 89 -5.92 -9.82 -12.16
CA PRO A 89 -4.84 -9.44 -11.25
C PRO A 89 -3.89 -8.41 -11.87
N ALA A 90 -3.69 -7.28 -11.19
CA ALA A 90 -2.79 -6.22 -11.62
C ALA A 90 -2.08 -5.56 -10.44
N VAL A 91 -0.80 -5.20 -10.64
CA VAL A 91 -0.01 -4.38 -9.71
C VAL A 91 0.57 -3.22 -10.48
N LEU A 92 0.08 -2.02 -10.17
CA LEU A 92 0.44 -0.75 -10.80
C LEU A 92 1.39 0.04 -9.90
N GLY A 93 2.34 0.74 -10.51
CA GLY A 93 3.31 1.57 -9.80
C GLY A 93 4.72 1.44 -10.37
N TYR A 94 5.63 2.21 -9.79
CA TYR A 94 7.04 2.14 -10.17
C TYR A 94 7.68 0.85 -9.64
N ARG A 95 8.24 0.05 -10.55
CA ARG A 95 9.01 -1.15 -10.19
C ARG A 95 10.48 -0.77 -10.18
N TRP A 96 11.05 -0.61 -8.98
CA TRP A 96 12.48 -0.39 -8.84
C TRP A 96 13.24 -1.63 -9.34
N GLY A 97 14.10 -1.44 -10.35
CA GLY A 97 14.76 -2.51 -11.07
C GLY A 97 15.53 -3.44 -10.13
N PHE A 98 15.12 -4.71 -10.09
CA PHE A 98 16.06 -5.78 -9.79
C PHE A 98 17.09 -5.76 -10.91
N PHE A 99 18.38 -5.69 -10.57
CA PHE A 99 19.44 -5.94 -11.54
C PHE A 99 19.11 -7.26 -12.26
N GLU A 100 18.88 -7.22 -13.56
CA GLU A 100 19.10 -8.38 -14.40
C GLU A 100 20.59 -8.74 -14.22
N VAL A 101 20.89 -9.69 -13.34
CA VAL A 101 22.15 -10.42 -13.43
C VAL A 101 22.13 -11.02 -14.82
N GLY A 102 22.98 -10.47 -15.69
CA GLY A 102 22.95 -10.68 -17.12
C GLY A 102 22.70 -12.15 -17.47
N ALA A 103 21.75 -12.37 -18.37
CA ALA A 103 21.64 -13.61 -19.08
C ALA A 103 23.04 -13.96 -19.61
N GLY A 104 23.67 -14.97 -19.01
CA GLY A 104 24.87 -15.59 -19.55
C GLY A 104 24.49 -16.26 -20.85
N SER A 105 24.51 -15.51 -21.94
CA SER A 105 24.54 -16.04 -23.29
C SER A 105 25.95 -16.54 -23.56
N SER A 106 26.27 -17.77 -23.15
CA SER A 106 27.32 -18.55 -23.81
C SER A 106 26.65 -19.32 -24.94
N GLY A 107 26.57 -18.67 -26.11
CA GLY A 107 26.26 -19.31 -27.37
C GLY A 107 27.54 -19.59 -28.16
N SER A 108 27.56 -20.78 -28.78
CA SER A 108 28.55 -21.36 -29.72
C SER A 108 29.74 -22.07 -29.10
#